data_AF-A0A3N5IMC6-F1
#
_entry.id   AF-A0A3N5IMC6-F1
#
_cell.length_a   1.000
_cell.length_b   1.000
_cell.length_c   1.000
_cell.angle_alpha   90.00
_cell.angle_beta   90.00
_cell.angle_gamma   90.00
#
_symmetry.space_group_name_H-M   'P 1'
#
loop_
_entity.id
_entity.type
_entity.pdbx_description
1 polymer ?
#
loop_
_entity_poly.entity_id
_entity_poly.type
_entity_poly.pdbx_seq_one_letter_code
_entity_poly.pdbx_strand_id
1 'polypeptide(L)'
;MKPTDHPLNRFFQGPGKTFLGGALVVILPFLQRLLYLIGGLYYRRDFTEVIGARGYFYHQLRQGKLVLWDAVQATGIPFPTYLFDLFNPFSLFYTFLLRDGYLRNLPAQWMLTFHCSLGALGAYLLGLSLNLGRTASVVMGVIMGCCGVVVIKSVEPMMVHTFAWAPFVFLFLNRARQRGLKREGLWAGVFLGFCFLGGHPQIFYYIGLAVLLYALYGLVVDTEESGAGAAWSRAFQTYLPLTISFLLTSAPQMAHQVASLAWGPSDVMIAADNRRLLFHSQTGSAEFSLLFNFLFPALE
;
A
#
# COMPACT_ATOMS: atom_id res chain seq x y z
N MET A 1 0.72 26.27 -28.35
CA MET A 1 -0.30 26.49 -27.30
C MET A 1 0.24 25.93 -26.00
N LYS A 2 0.19 26.68 -24.90
CA LYS A 2 0.49 26.07 -23.59
C LYS A 2 -0.63 25.06 -23.30
N PRO A 3 -0.36 23.91 -22.65
CA PRO A 3 -1.40 22.94 -22.29
C PRO A 3 -2.59 23.58 -21.55
N THR A 4 -2.34 24.68 -20.83
CA THR A 4 -3.33 25.50 -20.13
C THR A 4 -4.38 26.16 -21.03
N ASP A 5 -4.09 26.33 -22.32
CA ASP A 5 -4.93 27.12 -23.25
C ASP A 5 -6.01 26.28 -23.95
N HIS A 6 -6.05 24.96 -23.69
CA HIS A 6 -7.02 24.06 -24.29
C HIS A 6 -8.47 24.41 -23.86
N PRO A 7 -9.47 24.43 -24.76
CA PRO A 7 -10.84 24.81 -24.43
C PRO A 7 -11.47 23.98 -23.29
N LEU A 8 -11.12 22.69 -23.19
CA LEU A 8 -11.53 21.84 -22.06
C LEU A 8 -11.04 22.34 -20.69
N ASN A 9 -9.89 23.01 -20.62
CA ASN A 9 -9.37 23.58 -19.38
C ASN A 9 -10.18 24.80 -18.91
N ARG A 10 -10.93 25.47 -19.80
CA ARG A 10 -11.85 26.56 -19.44
C ARG A 10 -13.04 26.05 -18.63
N PHE A 11 -13.52 24.84 -18.91
CA PHE A 11 -14.69 24.26 -18.26
C PHE A 11 -14.51 24.13 -16.73
N PHE A 12 -13.29 23.83 -16.28
CA PHE A 12 -12.93 23.64 -14.88
C PHE A 12 -12.25 24.86 -14.23
N GLN A 13 -12.39 26.08 -14.76
CA GLN A 13 -11.81 27.28 -14.13
C GLN A 13 -12.49 27.66 -12.80
N GLY A 14 -11.73 27.65 -11.70
CA GLY A 14 -12.15 28.12 -10.35
C GLY A 14 -11.86 27.13 -9.20
N PRO A 15 -11.72 27.61 -7.95
CA PRO A 15 -11.46 26.75 -6.78
C PRO A 15 -12.57 25.71 -6.55
N GLY A 16 -13.84 26.09 -6.70
CA GLY A 16 -14.98 25.16 -6.56
C GLY A 16 -14.98 24.01 -7.57
N LYS A 17 -14.45 24.22 -8.77
CA LYS A 17 -14.39 23.18 -9.82
C LYS A 17 -13.22 22.22 -9.62
N THR A 18 -12.14 22.67 -8.97
CA THR A 18 -11.05 21.79 -8.50
C THR A 18 -11.55 20.83 -7.43
N PHE A 19 -12.38 21.32 -6.51
CA PHE A 19 -13.04 20.51 -5.50
C PHE A 19 -14.02 19.51 -6.15
N LEU A 20 -14.84 19.96 -7.09
CA LEU A 20 -15.79 19.10 -7.80
C LEU A 20 -15.08 17.97 -8.58
N GLY A 21 -13.97 18.28 -9.27
CA GLY A 21 -13.15 17.28 -9.96
C GLY A 21 -12.54 16.26 -9.01
N GLY A 22 -12.01 16.71 -7.87
CA GLY A 22 -11.51 15.81 -6.81
C GLY A 22 -12.61 14.93 -6.22
N ALA A 23 -13.78 15.52 -5.91
CA ALA A 23 -14.94 14.78 -5.40
C ALA A 23 -15.41 13.73 -6.42
N LEU A 24 -15.49 14.08 -7.70
CA LEU A 24 -15.85 13.14 -8.76
C LEU A 24 -14.90 11.94 -8.79
N VAL A 25 -13.59 12.18 -8.80
CA VAL A 25 -12.57 11.12 -8.86
C VAL A 25 -12.60 10.21 -7.63
N VAL A 26 -12.92 10.74 -6.45
CA VAL A 26 -13.07 9.96 -5.21
C VAL A 26 -14.38 9.17 -5.20
N ILE A 27 -15.48 9.74 -5.70
CA ILE A 27 -16.81 9.13 -5.65
C ILE A 27 -16.97 8.06 -6.74
N LEU A 28 -16.36 8.22 -7.90
CA LEU A 28 -16.59 7.35 -9.07
C LEU A 28 -16.27 5.87 -8.82
N PRO A 29 -15.18 5.49 -8.11
CA PRO A 29 -14.97 4.11 -7.68
C PRO A 29 -16.10 3.55 -6.80
N PHE A 30 -16.73 4.40 -5.97
CA PHE A 30 -17.93 4.02 -5.21
C PHE A 30 -19.18 3.91 -6.10
N LEU A 31 -19.30 4.71 -7.16
CA LEU A 31 -20.41 4.59 -8.12
C LEU A 31 -20.32 3.33 -8.97
N GLN A 32 -19.11 2.82 -9.20
CA GLN A 32 -18.94 1.49 -9.80
C GLN A 32 -19.73 0.43 -9.02
N ARG A 33 -19.87 0.60 -7.69
CA ARG A 33 -20.72 -0.21 -6.83
C ARG A 33 -22.22 -0.07 -7.10
N LEU A 34 -22.71 1.09 -7.57
CA LEU A 34 -24.11 1.25 -7.96
C LEU A 34 -24.46 0.41 -9.18
N LEU A 35 -23.53 0.26 -10.13
CA LEU A 35 -23.68 -0.66 -11.26
C LEU A 35 -23.77 -2.13 -10.80
N TYR A 36 -23.29 -2.40 -9.58
CA TYR A 36 -23.33 -3.72 -8.94
C TYR A 36 -24.53 -3.92 -8.00
N LEU A 37 -25.48 -2.98 -7.91
CA LEU A 37 -26.74 -3.16 -7.17
C LEU A 37 -27.70 -4.17 -7.83
N ILE A 38 -27.48 -4.50 -9.11
CA ILE A 38 -28.41 -5.29 -9.94
C ILE A 38 -27.96 -6.78 -10.02
N GLY A 39 -26.74 -7.12 -9.62
CA GLY A 39 -26.18 -8.48 -9.75
C GLY A 39 -25.55 -8.99 -8.46
N GLY A 40 -26.07 -10.10 -7.93
CA GLY A 40 -25.48 -10.80 -6.80
C GLY A 40 -24.08 -11.33 -7.09
N LEU A 41 -23.10 -10.77 -6.37
CA LEU A 41 -21.75 -11.24 -6.05
C LEU A 41 -20.78 -11.68 -7.18
N TYR A 42 -19.53 -11.25 -6.99
CA TYR A 42 -18.29 -11.80 -7.55
C TYR A 42 -18.20 -13.31 -7.23
N TYR A 43 -18.85 -14.13 -8.04
CA TYR A 43 -18.85 -15.58 -7.93
C TYR A 43 -17.97 -16.14 -9.06
N ARG A 44 -16.70 -16.46 -8.79
CA ARG A 44 -15.91 -17.54 -9.45
C ARG A 44 -14.38 -17.50 -9.30
N ARG A 45 -13.75 -16.39 -8.89
CA ARG A 45 -12.27 -16.33 -8.70
C ARG A 45 -11.82 -15.66 -7.40
N ASP A 46 -12.72 -15.70 -6.43
CA ASP A 46 -12.51 -15.89 -4.99
C ASP A 46 -11.66 -14.87 -4.24
N PHE A 47 -12.24 -13.67 -4.14
CA PHE A 47 -12.08 -12.80 -2.96
C PHE A 47 -12.35 -13.55 -1.64
N THR A 48 -13.09 -14.65 -1.68
CA THR A 48 -13.49 -15.51 -0.54
C THR A 48 -12.33 -16.28 0.11
N GLU A 49 -11.36 -16.78 -0.65
CA GLU A 49 -10.23 -17.55 -0.10
C GLU A 49 -9.34 -16.65 0.77
N VAL A 50 -8.96 -15.49 0.21
CA VAL A 50 -8.19 -14.48 0.94
C VAL A 50 -8.99 -13.93 2.13
N ILE A 51 -10.31 -13.74 2.01
CA ILE A 51 -11.16 -13.29 3.12
C ILE A 51 -11.21 -14.32 4.25
N GLY A 52 -11.23 -15.62 3.96
CA GLY A 52 -11.28 -16.68 4.97
C GLY A 52 -10.03 -16.69 5.84
N ALA A 53 -8.86 -16.83 5.22
CA ALA A 53 -7.57 -16.82 5.91
C ALA A 53 -7.33 -15.50 6.65
N ARG A 54 -7.61 -14.37 5.99
CA ARG A 54 -7.49 -13.02 6.58
C ARG A 54 -8.46 -12.82 7.74
N GLY A 55 -9.70 -13.29 7.62
CA GLY A 55 -10.72 -13.21 8.65
C GLY A 55 -10.33 -14.00 9.89
N TYR A 56 -9.84 -15.22 9.72
CA TYR A 56 -9.29 -16.03 10.82
C TYR A 56 -8.11 -15.33 11.49
N PHE A 57 -7.14 -14.84 10.72
CA PHE A 57 -5.98 -14.12 11.27
C PHE A 57 -6.41 -12.93 12.13
N TYR A 58 -7.29 -12.06 11.62
CA TYR A 58 -7.75 -10.89 12.38
C TYR A 58 -8.66 -11.26 13.56
N HIS A 59 -9.40 -12.37 13.49
CA HIS A 59 -10.18 -12.88 14.61
C HIS A 59 -9.27 -13.24 15.78
N GLN A 60 -8.17 -13.94 15.49
CA GLN A 60 -7.17 -14.31 16.49
C GLN A 60 -6.45 -13.07 17.01
N LEU A 61 -6.07 -12.13 16.14
CA LEU A 61 -5.44 -10.87 16.55
C LEU A 61 -6.34 -10.06 17.50
N ARG A 62 -7.65 -10.03 17.25
CA ARG A 62 -8.64 -9.38 18.13
C ARG A 62 -8.68 -9.99 19.53
N GLN A 63 -8.34 -11.27 19.67
CA GLN A 63 -8.21 -11.97 20.95
C GLN A 63 -6.83 -11.77 21.60
N GLY A 64 -5.99 -10.90 21.04
CA GLY A 64 -4.61 -10.69 21.48
C GLY A 64 -3.63 -11.72 20.92
N LYS A 65 -4.07 -12.62 20.02
CA LYS A 65 -3.29 -13.74 19.49
C LYS A 65 -2.67 -13.42 18.14
N LEU A 66 -1.35 -13.27 18.08
CA LEU A 66 -0.64 -13.19 16.81
C LEU A 66 -0.36 -14.60 16.27
N VAL A 67 -1.11 -15.02 15.25
CA VAL A 67 -0.95 -16.35 14.64
C VAL A 67 0.18 -16.31 13.60
N LEU A 68 1.27 -17.01 13.91
CA LEU A 68 2.41 -17.15 13.00
C LEU A 68 2.35 -18.43 12.17
N TRP A 69 1.66 -19.46 12.65
CA TRP A 69 1.52 -20.75 12.00
C TRP A 69 0.11 -21.31 12.23
N ASP A 70 -0.48 -21.89 11.19
CA ASP A 70 -1.71 -22.66 11.29
C ASP A 70 -1.49 -24.07 10.73
N ALA A 71 -1.62 -25.06 11.62
CA ALA A 71 -1.44 -26.47 11.30
C ALA A 71 -2.64 -27.09 10.55
N VAL A 72 -3.78 -26.40 10.52
CA VAL A 72 -5.05 -26.91 9.97
C VAL A 72 -5.25 -26.47 8.52
N GLN A 73 -4.85 -25.25 8.17
CA GLN A 73 -4.95 -24.76 6.79
C GLN A 73 -3.86 -25.35 5.90
N ALA A 74 -4.26 -25.93 4.76
CA ALA A 74 -3.40 -26.52 3.73
C ALA A 74 -2.23 -27.36 4.28
N THR A 75 -2.48 -28.21 5.29
CA THR A 75 -1.47 -29.05 5.98
C THR A 75 -0.36 -28.31 6.73
N GLY A 76 -0.53 -27.00 6.97
CA GLY A 76 0.47 -26.15 7.59
C GLY A 76 0.78 -24.93 6.74
N ILE A 77 0.33 -23.74 7.14
CA ILE A 77 0.72 -22.48 6.49
C ILE A 77 1.37 -21.52 7.50
N PRO A 78 2.56 -20.96 7.19
CA PRO A 78 3.08 -19.80 7.90
C PRO A 78 2.29 -18.56 7.47
N PHE A 79 1.35 -18.13 8.31
CA PHE A 79 0.49 -16.97 8.07
C PHE A 79 1.23 -15.69 7.62
N PRO A 80 2.40 -15.35 8.18
CA PRO A 80 3.11 -14.14 7.77
C PRO A 80 3.72 -14.20 6.36
N THR A 81 3.94 -15.42 5.83
CA THR A 81 4.34 -15.62 4.42
C THR A 81 3.15 -15.65 3.47
N TYR A 82 1.93 -15.75 3.99
CA TYR A 82 0.70 -15.78 3.21
C TYR A 82 0.02 -14.39 3.20
N LEU A 83 0.11 -13.63 4.30
CA LEU A 83 -0.44 -12.28 4.46
C LEU A 83 0.69 -11.24 4.58
N PHE A 84 1.27 -10.85 3.45
CA PHE A 84 2.38 -9.90 3.42
C PHE A 84 2.00 -8.44 3.72
N ASP A 85 0.71 -8.11 3.87
CA ASP A 85 0.25 -6.75 4.24
C ASP A 85 -0.13 -6.65 5.73
N LEU A 86 0.40 -7.56 6.54
CA LEU A 86 0.10 -7.70 7.97
C LEU A 86 0.25 -6.38 8.75
N PHE A 87 1.34 -5.65 8.51
CA PHE A 87 1.66 -4.41 9.21
C PHE A 87 1.12 -3.16 8.51
N ASN A 88 0.29 -3.32 7.48
CA ASN A 88 -0.40 -2.20 6.88
C ASN A 88 -1.47 -1.68 7.86
N PRO A 89 -1.41 -0.42 8.33
CA PRO A 89 -2.38 0.10 9.29
C PRO A 89 -3.80 0.12 8.73
N PHE A 90 -3.97 0.22 7.41
CA PHE A 90 -5.29 0.10 6.78
C PHE A 90 -5.82 -1.32 6.86
N SER A 91 -4.97 -2.33 6.63
CA SER A 91 -5.36 -3.73 6.77
C SER A 91 -5.68 -4.09 8.23
N LEU A 92 -5.01 -3.48 9.22
CA LEU A 92 -5.34 -3.69 10.64
C LEU A 92 -6.78 -3.28 11.01
N PHE A 93 -7.41 -2.37 10.25
CA PHE A 93 -8.82 -2.02 10.47
C PHE A 93 -9.78 -3.20 10.26
N TYR A 94 -9.37 -4.25 9.53
CA TYR A 94 -10.17 -5.46 9.39
C TYR A 94 -10.51 -6.09 10.74
N THR A 95 -9.66 -5.94 11.76
CA THR A 95 -9.91 -6.39 13.16
C THR A 95 -11.21 -5.84 13.73
N PHE A 96 -11.58 -4.60 13.38
CA PHE A 96 -12.81 -3.94 13.84
C PHE A 96 -14.03 -4.25 12.96
N LEU A 97 -13.80 -4.77 11.76
CA LEU A 97 -14.84 -5.03 10.76
C LEU A 97 -15.36 -6.48 10.79
N LEU A 98 -14.82 -7.31 11.70
CA LEU A 98 -15.28 -8.67 11.93
C LEU A 98 -16.68 -8.69 12.56
N ARG A 99 -17.55 -9.52 12.02
CA ARG A 99 -18.89 -9.79 12.58
C ARG A 99 -19.05 -11.29 12.77
N ASP A 100 -19.40 -11.69 13.98
CA ASP A 100 -19.51 -13.09 14.40
C ASP A 100 -18.20 -13.89 14.20
N GLY A 101 -17.05 -13.19 14.25
CA GLY A 101 -15.72 -13.79 14.03
C GLY A 101 -15.29 -13.91 12.57
N TYR A 102 -16.14 -13.52 11.62
CA TYR A 102 -15.84 -13.61 10.19
C TYR A 102 -15.70 -12.23 9.55
N LEU A 103 -14.75 -12.11 8.61
CA LEU A 103 -14.65 -10.94 7.76
C LEU A 103 -15.72 -11.06 6.66
N ARG A 104 -16.71 -10.17 6.67
CA ARG A 104 -17.76 -10.18 5.65
C ARG A 104 -17.27 -9.55 4.34
N ASN A 105 -17.87 -9.95 3.23
CA ASN A 105 -17.55 -9.44 1.89
C ASN A 105 -17.68 -7.92 1.79
N LEU A 106 -18.67 -7.34 2.46
CA LEU A 106 -18.98 -5.91 2.35
C LEU A 106 -17.87 -5.00 2.91
N PRO A 107 -17.38 -5.18 4.15
CA PRO A 107 -16.22 -4.42 4.65
C PRO A 107 -14.95 -4.58 3.81
N ALA A 108 -14.69 -5.78 3.29
CA ALA A 108 -13.56 -6.04 2.41
C ALA A 108 -13.67 -5.27 1.07
N GLN A 109 -14.87 -5.19 0.51
CA GLN A 109 -15.13 -4.34 -0.67
C GLN A 109 -14.93 -2.86 -0.37
N TRP A 110 -15.37 -2.36 0.80
CA TRP A 110 -15.14 -0.96 1.18
C TRP A 110 -13.66 -0.60 1.26
N MET A 111 -12.85 -1.47 1.86
CA MET A 111 -11.41 -1.25 1.94
C MET A 111 -10.77 -1.21 0.55
N LEU A 112 -11.18 -2.09 -0.36
CA LEU A 112 -10.70 -2.10 -1.72
C LEU A 112 -11.09 -0.81 -2.46
N THR A 113 -12.36 -0.42 -2.41
CA THR A 113 -12.87 0.82 -3.05
C THR A 113 -12.19 2.07 -2.47
N PHE A 114 -11.90 2.07 -1.17
CA PHE A 114 -11.16 3.13 -0.51
C PHE A 114 -9.76 3.29 -1.10
N HIS A 115 -9.00 2.20 -1.28
CA HIS A 115 -7.68 2.25 -1.92
C HIS A 115 -7.76 2.68 -3.39
N CYS A 116 -8.77 2.24 -4.13
CA CYS A 116 -9.00 2.71 -5.50
C CYS A 116 -9.19 4.23 -5.54
N SER A 117 -9.99 4.75 -4.61
CA SER A 117 -10.28 6.19 -4.48
C SER A 117 -9.05 6.99 -4.07
N LEU A 118 -8.19 6.42 -3.21
CA LEU A 118 -6.90 7.01 -2.85
C LEU A 118 -5.97 7.10 -4.07
N GLY A 119 -5.83 6.01 -4.82
CA GLY A 119 -5.04 6.02 -6.06
C GLY A 119 -5.57 7.04 -7.06
N ALA A 120 -6.88 7.09 -7.24
CA ALA A 120 -7.56 8.06 -8.09
C ALA A 120 -7.24 9.51 -7.67
N LEU A 121 -7.38 9.81 -6.37
CA LEU A 121 -7.06 11.13 -5.81
C LEU A 121 -5.58 11.48 -5.98
N GLY A 122 -4.67 10.55 -5.68
CA GLY A 122 -3.24 10.77 -5.84
C GLY A 122 -2.87 11.08 -7.29
N ALA A 123 -3.45 10.35 -8.25
CA ALA A 123 -3.24 10.58 -9.67
C ALA A 123 -3.82 11.92 -10.15
N TYR A 124 -5.00 12.29 -9.68
CA TYR A 124 -5.57 13.63 -9.92
C TYR A 124 -4.64 14.74 -9.42
N LEU A 125 -4.17 14.65 -8.17
CA LEU A 125 -3.27 15.63 -7.58
C LEU A 125 -1.91 15.68 -8.28
N LEU A 126 -1.39 14.53 -8.70
CA LEU A 126 -0.19 14.42 -9.52
C LEU A 126 -0.37 15.16 -10.85
N GLY A 127 -1.46 14.91 -11.57
CA GLY A 127 -1.76 15.61 -12.83
C GLY A 127 -1.82 17.14 -12.67
N LEU A 128 -2.37 17.63 -11.55
CA LEU A 128 -2.36 19.06 -11.23
C LEU A 128 -0.94 19.57 -11.00
N SER A 129 -0.09 18.82 -10.29
CA SER A 129 1.31 19.19 -10.03
C SER A 129 2.19 19.18 -11.29
N LEU A 130 1.82 18.39 -12.29
CA LEU A 130 2.46 18.33 -13.60
C LEU A 130 1.95 19.42 -14.56
N ASN A 131 1.05 20.30 -14.12
CA ASN A 131 0.44 21.36 -14.91
C ASN A 131 -0.31 20.87 -16.16
N LEU A 132 -0.86 19.65 -16.14
CA LEU A 132 -1.62 19.07 -17.28
C LEU A 132 -2.98 19.76 -17.52
N GLY A 133 -3.40 20.61 -16.58
CA GLY A 133 -4.74 21.17 -16.55
C GLY A 133 -5.74 20.26 -15.84
N ARG A 134 -6.86 20.84 -15.41
CA ARG A 134 -7.81 20.18 -14.50
C ARG A 134 -8.52 19.01 -15.18
N THR A 135 -8.91 19.15 -16.43
CA THR A 135 -9.63 18.10 -17.17
C THR A 135 -8.75 16.87 -17.35
N ALA A 136 -7.51 17.07 -17.80
CA ALA A 136 -6.54 15.99 -17.94
C ALA A 136 -6.24 15.31 -16.59
N SER A 137 -6.17 16.10 -15.51
CA SER A 137 -5.99 15.57 -14.15
C SER A 137 -7.16 14.71 -13.72
N VAL A 138 -8.41 15.13 -13.99
CA VAL A 138 -9.61 14.33 -13.68
C VAL A 138 -9.59 13.03 -14.46
N VAL A 139 -9.26 13.07 -15.76
CA VAL A 139 -9.13 11.87 -16.60
C VAL A 139 -8.07 10.92 -16.03
N MET A 140 -6.90 11.45 -15.65
CA MET A 140 -5.83 10.66 -15.03
C MET A 140 -6.30 9.98 -13.73
N GLY A 141 -7.03 10.71 -12.88
CA GLY A 141 -7.61 10.16 -11.65
C GLY A 141 -8.65 9.08 -11.92
N VAL A 142 -9.60 9.31 -12.84
CA VAL A 142 -10.63 8.33 -13.21
C VAL A 142 -10.01 7.06 -13.79
N ILE A 143 -9.04 7.19 -14.70
CA ILE A 143 -8.35 6.03 -15.26
C ILE A 143 -7.64 5.26 -14.15
N MET A 144 -6.93 5.93 -13.24
CA MET A 144 -6.25 5.26 -12.13
C MET A 144 -7.23 4.52 -11.20
N GLY A 145 -8.33 5.16 -10.81
CA GLY A 145 -9.31 4.60 -9.88
C GLY A 145 -10.20 3.49 -10.45
N CYS A 146 -10.37 3.48 -11.78
CA CYS A 146 -11.35 2.61 -12.45
C CYS A 146 -10.72 1.74 -13.56
N CYS A 147 -9.40 1.63 -13.64
CA CYS A 147 -8.77 0.78 -14.65
C CYS A 147 -9.13 -0.69 -14.42
N GLY A 148 -9.31 -1.43 -15.52
CA GLY A 148 -9.68 -2.84 -15.48
C GLY A 148 -8.71 -3.72 -14.71
N VAL A 149 -7.43 -3.34 -14.60
CA VAL A 149 -6.43 -4.06 -13.80
C VAL A 149 -6.80 -4.07 -12.32
N VAL A 150 -7.21 -2.93 -11.76
CA VAL A 150 -7.64 -2.82 -10.35
C VAL A 150 -8.92 -3.63 -10.10
N VAL A 151 -9.82 -3.67 -11.09
CA VAL A 151 -11.09 -4.40 -11.01
C VAL A 151 -10.89 -5.92 -11.14
N ILE A 152 -10.02 -6.37 -12.04
CA ILE A 152 -9.73 -7.79 -12.28
C ILE A 152 -8.85 -8.37 -11.17
N LYS A 153 -7.90 -7.58 -10.66
CA LYS A 153 -7.00 -7.97 -9.56
C LYS A 153 -7.58 -7.74 -8.17
N SER A 154 -8.88 -7.46 -8.06
CA SER A 154 -9.57 -7.41 -6.77
C SER A 154 -9.41 -8.71 -5.97
N VAL A 155 -9.18 -9.84 -6.65
CA VAL A 155 -8.90 -11.16 -6.07
C VAL A 155 -7.61 -11.20 -5.23
N GLU A 156 -6.66 -10.31 -5.51
CA GLU A 156 -5.39 -10.15 -4.80
C GLU A 156 -5.31 -8.70 -4.27
N PRO A 157 -6.08 -8.35 -3.21
CA PRO A 157 -6.26 -6.97 -2.76
C PRO A 157 -4.95 -6.26 -2.41
N MET A 158 -3.91 -7.02 -2.06
CA MET A 158 -2.56 -6.53 -1.76
C MET A 158 -1.90 -5.81 -2.94
N MET A 159 -2.19 -6.21 -4.19
CA MET A 159 -1.73 -5.43 -5.35
C MET A 159 -2.30 -4.01 -5.33
N VAL A 160 -3.60 -3.89 -5.04
CA VAL A 160 -4.28 -2.60 -5.01
C VAL A 160 -3.81 -1.80 -3.79
N HIS A 161 -3.62 -2.44 -2.63
CA HIS A 161 -3.04 -1.81 -1.44
C HIS A 161 -1.64 -1.24 -1.72
N THR A 162 -0.78 -1.94 -2.45
CA THR A 162 0.55 -1.45 -2.84
C THR A 162 0.47 -0.34 -3.90
N PHE A 163 -0.32 -0.54 -4.97
CA PHE A 163 -0.32 0.35 -6.12
C PHE A 163 -1.04 1.68 -5.87
N ALA A 164 -2.06 1.70 -5.00
CA ALA A 164 -2.86 2.89 -4.72
C ALA A 164 -2.04 4.09 -4.21
N TRP A 165 -0.90 3.85 -3.55
CA TRP A 165 -0.06 4.90 -3.00
C TRP A 165 0.97 5.46 -3.99
N ALA A 166 1.24 4.77 -5.09
CA ALA A 166 2.28 5.14 -6.06
C ALA A 166 2.12 6.57 -6.62
N PRO A 167 0.90 7.05 -6.97
CA PRO A 167 0.75 8.42 -7.47
C PRO A 167 1.16 9.49 -6.45
N PHE A 168 0.97 9.23 -5.16
CA PHE A 168 1.42 10.15 -4.11
C PHE A 168 2.95 10.21 -4.04
N VAL A 169 3.65 9.08 -4.19
CA VAL A 169 5.11 9.06 -4.24
C VAL A 169 5.62 10.02 -5.32
N PHE A 170 5.09 9.90 -6.55
CA PHE A 170 5.49 10.77 -7.66
C PHE A 170 5.01 12.21 -7.50
N LEU A 171 3.85 12.46 -6.88
CA LEU A 171 3.36 13.80 -6.57
C LEU A 171 4.37 14.54 -5.68
N PHE A 172 4.80 13.92 -4.59
CA PHE A 172 5.70 14.53 -3.63
C PHE A 172 7.13 14.62 -4.17
N LEU A 173 7.60 13.64 -4.95
CA LEU A 173 8.88 13.75 -5.66
C LEU A 173 8.89 14.92 -6.66
N ASN A 174 7.83 15.07 -7.45
CA ASN A 174 7.71 16.18 -8.40
C ASN A 174 7.68 17.54 -7.67
N ARG A 175 6.94 17.65 -6.56
CA ARG A 175 6.92 18.86 -5.74
C ARG A 175 8.26 19.16 -5.07
N ALA A 176 8.98 18.13 -4.62
CA ALA A 176 10.32 18.28 -4.04
C ALA A 176 11.28 18.92 -5.06
N ARG A 177 11.24 18.47 -6.32
CA ARG A 177 12.03 19.07 -7.41
C ARG A 177 11.61 20.51 -7.71
N GLN A 178 10.31 20.79 -7.77
CA GLN A 178 9.80 22.13 -8.08
C GLN A 178 10.07 23.15 -6.97
N ARG A 179 10.06 22.73 -5.70
CA ARG A 179 10.07 23.65 -4.54
C ARG A 179 11.31 23.53 -3.65
N GLY A 180 12.14 22.51 -3.84
CA GLY A 180 13.34 22.26 -3.02
C GLY A 180 13.05 21.93 -1.55
N LEU A 181 11.85 21.47 -1.23
CA LEU A 181 11.41 21.28 0.16
C LEU A 181 11.70 19.87 0.67
N LYS A 182 12.55 19.75 1.70
CA LYS A 182 12.83 18.49 2.43
C LYS A 182 11.55 17.75 2.88
N ARG A 183 10.51 18.51 3.23
CA ARG A 183 9.20 18.00 3.64
C ARG A 183 8.53 17.17 2.54
N GLU A 184 8.69 17.54 1.28
CA GLU A 184 8.10 16.80 0.17
C GLU A 184 8.86 15.47 -0.02
N GLY A 185 10.19 15.45 0.13
CA GLY A 185 10.97 14.21 0.18
C GLY A 185 10.51 13.26 1.30
N LEU A 186 10.25 13.79 2.49
CA LEU A 186 9.69 13.01 3.62
C LEU A 186 8.34 12.39 3.26
N TRP A 187 7.40 13.14 2.69
CA TRP A 187 6.11 12.58 2.30
C TRP A 187 6.24 11.53 1.20
N ALA A 188 7.13 11.73 0.23
CA ALA A 188 7.39 10.72 -0.79
C ALA A 188 7.85 9.40 -0.18
N GLY A 189 8.72 9.45 0.85
CA GLY A 189 9.18 8.25 1.56
C GLY A 189 8.09 7.59 2.40
N VAL A 190 7.24 8.35 3.08
CA VAL A 190 6.06 7.83 3.79
C VAL A 190 5.15 7.05 2.83
N PHE A 191 4.80 7.63 1.67
CA PHE A 191 3.95 6.95 0.69
C PHE A 191 4.64 5.75 0.03
N LEU A 192 5.97 5.80 -0.18
CA LEU A 192 6.72 4.64 -0.64
C LEU A 192 6.72 3.52 0.41
N GLY A 193 6.76 3.89 1.70
CA GLY A 193 6.58 2.96 2.81
C GLY A 193 5.21 2.30 2.78
N PHE A 194 4.14 3.07 2.51
CA PHE A 194 2.81 2.50 2.31
C PHE A 194 2.71 1.58 1.09
N CYS A 195 3.42 1.86 -0.01
CA CYS A 195 3.54 0.91 -1.12
C CYS A 195 4.14 -0.43 -0.64
N PHE A 196 5.21 -0.39 0.16
CA PHE A 196 5.86 -1.58 0.71
C PHE A 196 4.93 -2.34 1.67
N LEU A 197 4.28 -1.63 2.59
CA LEU A 197 3.30 -2.20 3.53
C LEU A 197 2.09 -2.80 2.82
N GLY A 198 1.78 -2.38 1.59
CA GLY A 198 0.73 -3.01 0.78
C GLY A 198 0.97 -4.51 0.49
N GLY A 199 2.20 -4.99 0.69
CA GLY A 199 2.49 -6.42 0.79
C GLY A 199 2.61 -7.14 -0.56
N HIS A 200 2.70 -6.45 -1.70
CA HIS A 200 2.92 -7.13 -2.97
C HIS A 200 4.33 -6.88 -3.53
N PRO A 201 5.30 -7.80 -3.30
CA PRO A 201 6.72 -7.57 -3.62
C PRO A 201 6.97 -7.20 -5.08
N GLN A 202 6.30 -7.88 -6.01
CA GLN A 202 6.48 -7.64 -7.44
C GLN A 202 6.03 -6.22 -7.87
N ILE A 203 4.88 -5.75 -7.38
CA ILE A 203 4.39 -4.41 -7.71
C ILE A 203 5.26 -3.36 -7.03
N PHE A 204 5.66 -3.58 -5.78
CA PHE A 204 6.58 -2.70 -5.08
C PHE A 204 7.92 -2.58 -5.82
N TYR A 205 8.47 -3.68 -6.33
CA TYR A 205 9.69 -3.67 -7.14
C TYR A 205 9.56 -2.75 -8.36
N TYR A 206 8.45 -2.83 -9.11
CA TYR A 206 8.22 -1.95 -10.26
C TYR A 206 8.08 -0.48 -9.86
N ILE A 207 7.41 -0.19 -8.74
CA ILE A 207 7.30 1.18 -8.21
C ILE A 207 8.68 1.71 -7.80
N GLY A 208 9.47 0.90 -7.08
CA GLY A 208 10.83 1.25 -6.66
C GLY A 208 11.75 1.53 -7.86
N LEU A 209 11.67 0.71 -8.90
CA LEU A 209 12.41 0.94 -10.15
C LEU A 209 11.98 2.24 -10.81
N ALA A 210 10.69 2.53 -10.89
CA ALA A 210 10.19 3.78 -11.46
C ALA A 210 10.60 5.01 -10.63
N VAL A 211 10.63 4.91 -9.29
CA VAL A 211 11.14 5.96 -8.39
C VAL A 211 12.63 6.19 -8.62
N LEU A 212 13.43 5.12 -8.74
CA LEU A 212 14.86 5.21 -9.01
C LEU A 212 15.11 5.88 -10.36
N LEU A 213 14.42 5.46 -11.42
CA LEU A 213 14.55 6.05 -12.75
C LEU A 213 14.15 7.54 -12.75
N TYR A 214 13.06 7.89 -12.06
CA TYR A 214 12.65 9.28 -11.91
C TYR A 214 13.70 10.11 -11.13
N ALA A 215 14.32 9.52 -10.11
CA ALA A 215 15.35 10.19 -9.32
C ALA A 215 16.64 10.43 -10.13
N LEU A 216 17.06 9.44 -10.92
CA LEU A 216 18.19 9.56 -11.84
C LEU A 216 17.93 10.59 -12.93
N TYR A 217 16.74 10.54 -13.56
CA TYR A 217 16.30 11.57 -14.50
C TYR A 217 16.37 12.97 -13.87
N GLY A 218 15.87 13.11 -12.64
CA GLY A 218 15.91 14.38 -11.94
C GLY A 218 17.32 14.87 -11.64
N LEU A 219 18.23 13.96 -11.26
CA LEU A 219 19.63 14.30 -11.05
C LEU A 219 20.27 14.81 -12.36
N VAL A 220 20.08 14.11 -13.48
CA VAL A 220 20.64 14.52 -14.78
C VAL A 220 20.15 15.93 -15.17
N VAL A 221 18.83 16.16 -15.14
CA VAL A 221 18.26 17.47 -15.50
C VAL A 221 18.79 18.57 -14.57
N ASP A 222 18.80 18.34 -13.26
CA ASP A 222 19.27 19.33 -12.29
C ASP A 222 20.79 19.60 -12.43
N THR A 223 21.58 18.61 -12.87
CA THR A 223 23.00 18.80 -13.17
C THR A 223 23.22 19.67 -14.41
N GLU A 224 22.42 19.49 -15.45
CA GLU A 224 22.48 20.30 -16.67
C GLU A 224 22.04 21.75 -16.40
N GLU A 225 20.98 21.94 -15.60
CA GLU A 225 20.42 23.27 -15.33
C GLU A 225 21.22 24.11 -14.33
N SER A 226 21.93 23.48 -13.38
CA SER A 226 22.52 24.22 -12.24
C SER A 226 23.90 23.74 -11.79
N GLY A 227 24.49 22.80 -12.53
CA GLY A 227 25.80 22.22 -12.21
C GLY A 227 25.74 21.14 -11.13
N ALA A 228 26.78 20.31 -11.11
CA ALA A 228 26.82 19.08 -10.32
C ALA A 228 26.64 19.31 -8.81
N GLY A 229 27.33 20.29 -8.22
CA GLY A 229 27.28 20.53 -6.78
C GLY A 229 25.88 20.92 -6.27
N ALA A 230 25.18 21.79 -7.01
CA ALA A 230 23.83 22.23 -6.65
C ALA A 230 22.81 21.09 -6.84
N ALA A 231 22.96 20.29 -7.88
CA ALA A 231 22.12 19.13 -8.13
C ALA A 231 22.26 18.07 -7.03
N TRP A 232 23.49 17.73 -6.63
CA TRP A 232 23.75 16.81 -5.52
C TRP A 232 23.21 17.31 -4.18
N SER A 233 23.33 18.61 -3.91
CA SER A 233 22.74 19.20 -2.69
C SER A 233 21.21 19.06 -2.68
N ARG A 234 20.53 19.37 -3.79
CA ARG A 234 19.07 19.18 -3.92
C ARG A 234 18.65 17.72 -3.81
N ALA A 235 19.40 16.83 -4.46
CA ALA A 235 19.19 15.39 -4.39
C ALA A 235 19.30 14.91 -2.94
N PHE A 236 20.34 15.32 -2.21
CA PHE A 236 20.50 14.97 -0.80
C PHE A 236 19.34 15.49 0.06
N GLN A 237 18.91 16.74 -0.16
CA GLN A 237 17.78 17.33 0.57
C GLN A 237 16.44 16.64 0.29
N THR A 238 16.31 15.94 -0.84
CA THR A 238 15.08 15.23 -1.22
C THR A 238 15.14 13.75 -0.84
N TYR A 239 16.20 13.06 -1.25
CA TYR A 239 16.29 11.61 -1.16
C TYR A 239 16.73 11.13 0.23
N LEU A 240 17.49 11.92 1.00
CA LEU A 240 17.80 11.52 2.38
C LEU A 240 16.52 11.46 3.26
N PRO A 241 15.67 12.52 3.31
CA PRO A 241 14.40 12.43 4.05
C PRO A 241 13.46 11.34 3.51
N LEU A 242 13.44 11.12 2.19
CA LEU A 242 12.69 10.03 1.57
C LEU A 242 13.14 8.68 2.11
N THR A 243 14.43 8.38 2.05
CA THR A 243 14.98 7.10 2.51
C THR A 243 14.72 6.89 3.99
N ILE A 244 14.96 7.91 4.84
CA ILE A 244 14.71 7.81 6.29
C ILE A 244 13.24 7.51 6.57
N SER A 245 12.31 8.29 5.98
CA SER A 245 10.88 8.12 6.23
C SER A 245 10.32 6.83 5.62
N PHE A 246 10.84 6.39 4.48
CA PHE A 246 10.55 5.07 3.91
C PHE A 246 10.93 3.98 4.92
N LEU A 247 12.19 3.95 5.36
CA LEU A 247 12.70 2.94 6.29
C LEU A 247 11.91 2.93 7.60
N LEU A 248 11.57 4.10 8.16
CA LEU A 248 10.76 4.18 9.37
C LEU A 248 9.34 3.65 9.17
N THR A 249 8.72 3.95 8.03
CA THR A 249 7.36 3.49 7.72
C THR A 249 7.32 1.99 7.43
N SER A 250 8.34 1.46 6.74
CA SER A 250 8.44 0.04 6.38
C SER A 250 9.09 -0.82 7.46
N ALA A 251 9.68 -0.24 8.50
CA ALA A 251 10.46 -0.94 9.53
C ALA A 251 9.74 -2.16 10.14
N PRO A 252 8.45 -2.11 10.52
CA PRO A 252 7.79 -3.27 11.11
C PRO A 252 7.73 -4.46 10.15
N GLN A 253 7.41 -4.22 8.88
CA GLN A 253 7.34 -5.25 7.86
C GLN A 253 8.75 -5.76 7.45
N MET A 254 9.75 -4.87 7.40
CA MET A 254 11.13 -5.25 7.10
C MET A 254 11.73 -6.09 8.22
N ALA A 255 11.58 -5.68 9.49
CA ALA A 255 12.01 -6.45 10.64
C ALA A 255 11.36 -7.83 10.64
N HIS A 256 10.07 -7.89 10.33
CA HIS A 256 9.36 -9.15 10.19
C HIS A 256 9.93 -10.05 9.08
N GLN A 257 10.19 -9.51 7.88
CA GLN A 257 10.79 -10.28 6.78
C GLN A 257 12.21 -10.77 7.12
N VAL A 258 13.04 -9.94 7.74
CA VAL A 258 14.39 -10.33 8.17
C VAL A 258 14.34 -11.43 9.23
N ALA A 259 13.47 -11.30 10.23
CA ALA A 259 13.25 -12.35 11.22
C ALA A 259 12.75 -13.65 10.58
N SER A 260 11.85 -13.57 9.59
CA SER A 260 11.38 -14.76 8.87
C SER A 260 12.45 -15.44 8.02
N LEU A 261 13.47 -14.71 7.55
CA LEU A 261 14.61 -15.27 6.82
C LEU A 261 15.64 -15.93 7.74
N ALA A 262 15.73 -15.45 8.98
CA ALA A 262 16.61 -16.03 10.00
C ALA A 262 16.08 -17.36 10.57
N TRP A 263 14.80 -17.68 10.33
CA TRP A 263 14.15 -18.91 10.80
C TRP A 263 13.83 -19.79 9.59
N GLY A 264 14.65 -20.82 9.36
CA GLY A 264 14.37 -21.80 8.31
C GLY A 264 13.12 -22.64 8.63
N PRO A 265 12.51 -23.30 7.63
CA PRO A 265 11.45 -24.30 7.87
C PRO A 265 11.89 -25.39 8.86
N SER A 266 13.17 -25.74 8.85
CA SER A 266 13.81 -26.63 9.82
C SER A 266 13.80 -26.05 11.23
N ASP A 267 14.04 -24.75 11.40
CA ASP A 267 14.18 -24.13 12.72
C ASP A 267 12.83 -23.88 13.38
N VAL A 268 11.77 -23.64 12.60
CA VAL A 268 10.38 -23.61 13.11
C VAL A 268 9.95 -25.01 13.58
N MET A 269 10.30 -26.05 12.83
CA MET A 269 10.05 -27.44 13.21
C MET A 269 10.91 -27.86 14.40
N ILE A 270 12.18 -27.46 14.47
CA ILE A 270 13.09 -27.72 15.59
C ILE A 270 12.70 -26.91 16.82
N ALA A 271 12.23 -25.67 16.70
CA ALA A 271 11.67 -24.90 17.81
C ALA A 271 10.34 -25.50 18.31
N ALA A 272 9.53 -26.06 17.40
CA ALA A 272 8.36 -26.85 17.75
C ALA A 272 8.75 -28.13 18.52
N ASP A 273 9.85 -28.79 18.12
CA ASP A 273 10.32 -30.06 18.69
C ASP A 273 11.11 -29.88 20.00
N ASN A 274 11.99 -28.87 20.11
CA ASN A 274 12.96 -28.71 21.21
C ASN A 274 12.46 -27.93 22.44
N ARG A 275 11.21 -27.45 22.46
CA ARG A 275 10.61 -26.88 23.69
C ARG A 275 9.12 -27.15 23.82
N ARG A 276 8.67 -28.39 24.03
CA ARG A 276 7.27 -28.66 24.45
C ARG A 276 6.21 -27.88 23.65
N LEU A 277 6.51 -27.54 22.40
CA LEU A 277 5.58 -27.02 21.41
C LEU A 277 5.17 -28.22 20.54
N LEU A 278 4.92 -29.36 21.23
CA LEU A 278 3.76 -30.18 20.91
C LEU A 278 2.69 -29.20 20.47
N PHE A 279 2.22 -29.36 19.23
CA PHE A 279 1.07 -28.69 18.65
C PHE A 279 -0.10 -28.74 19.64
N HIS A 280 -0.05 -27.90 20.66
CA HIS A 280 -1.12 -27.57 21.54
C HIS A 280 -1.92 -26.61 20.70
N SER A 281 -2.79 -27.22 19.90
CA SER A 281 -3.95 -26.56 19.34
C SER A 281 -4.44 -25.54 20.37
N GLN A 282 -4.33 -24.26 20.02
CA GLN A 282 -5.01 -23.13 20.64
C GLN A 282 -4.44 -22.46 21.92
N THR A 283 -3.46 -23.01 22.65
CA THR A 283 -3.11 -22.47 24.00
C THR A 283 -1.81 -21.65 24.13
N GLY A 284 -0.89 -21.64 23.14
CA GLY A 284 0.38 -20.90 23.27
C GLY A 284 0.80 -20.04 22.07
N SER A 285 0.21 -20.22 20.89
CA SER A 285 0.48 -19.42 19.67
C SER A 285 -0.32 -18.11 19.69
N ALA A 286 0.00 -17.23 20.65
CA ALA A 286 -0.99 -16.23 21.05
C ALA A 286 -0.51 -15.06 21.91
N GLU A 287 0.68 -15.09 22.49
CA GLU A 287 1.01 -14.05 23.48
C GLU A 287 1.61 -12.81 22.82
N PHE A 288 1.15 -11.62 23.22
CA PHE A 288 1.72 -10.34 22.78
C PHE A 288 3.21 -10.21 23.15
N SER A 289 3.67 -10.95 24.16
CA SER A 289 5.07 -11.09 24.55
C SER A 289 5.93 -11.66 23.41
N LEU A 290 5.37 -12.51 22.54
CA LEU A 290 6.05 -13.04 21.37
C LEU A 290 6.30 -11.97 20.29
N LEU A 291 5.49 -10.91 20.23
CA LEU A 291 5.73 -9.75 19.35
C LEU A 291 7.07 -9.09 19.68
N PHE A 292 7.44 -9.04 20.97
CA PHE A 292 8.69 -8.46 21.44
C PHE A 292 9.89 -9.29 20.99
N ASN A 293 9.80 -10.63 21.07
CA ASN A 293 10.81 -11.54 20.54
C ASN A 293 10.91 -11.48 19.00
N PHE A 294 9.82 -11.12 18.31
CA PHE A 294 9.80 -10.97 16.85
C PHE A 294 10.41 -9.64 16.38
N LEU A 295 10.19 -8.57 17.13
CA LEU A 295 10.73 -7.23 16.86
C LEU A 295 12.19 -7.10 17.34
N PHE A 296 12.56 -7.84 18.38
CA PHE A 296 13.89 -7.85 19.00
C PHE A 296 14.28 -9.29 19.36
N PRO A 297 14.74 -10.10 18.40
CA PRO A 297 15.19 -11.45 18.69
C PRO A 297 16.39 -11.37 19.65
N ALA A 298 16.23 -11.92 20.85
CA ALA A 298 17.38 -12.15 21.73
C ALA A 298 18.28 -13.19 21.07
N LEU A 299 19.55 -12.84 20.88
CA LEU A 299 20.60 -13.77 20.45
C LEU A 299 20.90 -14.70 21.64
N GLU A 300 20.21 -15.83 21.71
CA GLU A 300 20.63 -17.00 22.50
C GLU A 300 20.92 -18.17 21.56
#